data_AF-A0A3M1UUB1-F1
#
_entry.id   AF-A0A3M1UUB1-F1
#
_cell.length_a   1.000
_cell.length_b   1.000
_cell.length_c   1.000
_cell.angle_alpha   90.00
_cell.angle_beta   90.00
_cell.angle_gamma   90.00
#
_symmetry.space_group_name_H-M   'P 1'
#
loop_
_entity.id
_entity.type
_entity.pdbx_description
1 polymer ?
#
loop_
_entity_poly.entity_id
_entity_poly.type
_entity_poly.pdbx_seq_one_letter_code
_entity_poly.pdbx_strand_id
1 'polypeptide(L)' 'MHKAGVVTFWLGLILTLFGLGVGFWRLFAGSEDAMRYMSAVPLGFVLMFAGLVATQLSGSGRR' A
#
# COMPACT_ATOMS: atom_id res chain seq x y z
N MET A 1 11.11 7.09 -14.13
CA MET A 1 11.08 6.45 -12.79
C MET A 1 10.28 7.26 -11.78
N HIS A 2 10.39 8.59 -11.74
CA HIS A 2 9.62 9.44 -10.81
C HIS A 2 8.10 9.21 -10.86
N LYS A 3 7.48 9.37 -12.05
CA LYS A 3 6.02 9.18 -12.21
C LYS A 3 5.56 7.77 -11.85
N ALA A 4 6.34 6.75 -12.22
CA ALA A 4 6.04 5.36 -11.88
C ALA A 4 6.11 5.13 -10.36
N GLY A 5 7.14 5.65 -9.68
CA GLY A 5 7.25 5.58 -8.22
C GLY A 5 6.08 6.24 -7.50
N VAL A 6 5.64 7.42 -7.96
CA VAL A 6 4.47 8.11 -7.40
C VAL A 6 3.20 7.27 -7.58
N VAL A 7 2.97 6.70 -8.76
CA VAL A 7 1.79 5.84 -9.00
C VAL A 7 1.83 4.59 -8.11
N THR A 8 2.97 3.93 -8.00
CA THR A 8 3.14 2.75 -7.13
C THR A 8 2.92 3.09 -5.66
N PHE A 9 3.38 4.27 -5.21
CA PHE A 9 3.13 4.76 -3.86
C PHE A 9 1.62 4.89 -3.57
N TRP A 10 0.88 5.55 -4.48
CA TRP A 10 -0.56 5.73 -4.33
C TRP A 10 -1.32 4.40 -4.38
N LEU A 11 -0.93 3.47 -5.26
CA LEU A 11 -1.47 2.12 -5.31
C LEU A 11 -1.30 1.39 -3.98
N GLY A 12 -0.09 1.45 -3.41
CA GLY A 12 0.21 0.86 -2.10
C GLY A 12 -0.62 1.49 -0.97
N LEU A 13 -0.73 2.83 -0.96
CA LEU A 13 -1.54 3.54 0.03
C LEU A 13 -3.01 3.13 -0.04
N ILE A 14 -3.61 3.11 -1.23
CA ILE A 14 -5.01 2.71 -1.42
C ILE A 14 -5.22 1.27 -0.95
N LEU A 15 -4.31 0.36 -1.29
CA LEU A 15 -4.40 -1.03 -0.88
C LEU A 15 -4.31 -1.19 0.65
N THR A 16 -3.41 -0.44 1.29
CA THR A 16 -3.28 -0.41 2.76
C THR A 16 -4.56 0.10 3.42
N LEU A 17 -5.10 1.23 2.94
CA LEU A 17 -6.34 1.80 3.48
C LEU A 17 -7.54 0.85 3.27
N PHE A 18 -7.60 0.18 2.12
CA PHE A 18 -8.63 -0.82 1.83
C PHE A 18 -8.53 -2.02 2.77
N GLY A 19 -7.32 -2.59 2.93
CA GLY A 19 -7.08 -3.72 3.84
C GLY A 19 -7.38 -3.37 5.30
N LEU A 20 -7.06 -2.14 5.71
CA LEU A 20 -7.38 -1.65 7.04
C LEU A 20 -8.89 -1.47 7.22
N GLY A 21 -9.53 -0.69 6.35
CA GLY A 21 -10.95 -0.37 6.46
C GLY A 21 -11.83 -1.61 6.37
N VAL A 22 -11.67 -2.40 5.30
CA VAL A 22 -12.48 -3.61 5.07
C VAL A 22 -12.11 -4.72 6.04
N GLY A 23 -10.82 -4.92 6.32
CA GLY A 23 -10.34 -5.95 7.23
C GLY A 23 -10.85 -5.74 8.66
N PHE A 24 -10.68 -4.53 9.20
CA PHE A 24 -11.19 -4.22 10.55
C PHE A 24 -12.73 -4.23 10.60
N TRP A 25 -13.42 -3.69 9.58
CA TRP A 25 -14.88 -3.77 9.53
C TRP A 25 -15.39 -5.22 9.59
N ARG A 26 -14.80 -6.11 8.78
CA ARG A 26 -15.15 -7.53 8.75
C ARG A 26 -14.79 -8.25 10.04
N LEU A 27 -13.69 -7.86 10.69
CA LEU A 27 -13.30 -8.38 12.00
C LEU A 27 -14.37 -8.06 13.05
N PHE A 28 -14.86 -6.82 13.09
CA PHE A 28 -15.94 -6.43 14.01
C PHE A 28 -17.30 -7.04 13.66
N ALA A 29 -17.53 -7.36 12.38
CA ALA A 29 -18.71 -8.11 11.94
C ALA A 29 -18.63 -9.62 12.24
N GLY A 30 -17.54 -10.11 12.84
CA GLY A 30 -17.35 -11.54 13.15
C GLY A 30 -17.13 -12.42 11.91
N SER A 31 -16.66 -11.84 10.80
CA SER A 31 -16.49 -12.56 9.54
C SER A 31 -15.17 -13.34 9.51
N GLU A 32 -15.25 -14.62 9.09
CA GLU A 32 -14.09 -15.53 9.03
C GLU A 32 -13.02 -15.10 8.01
N ASP A 33 -13.39 -14.30 7.01
CA ASP A 33 -12.47 -13.85 5.96
C ASP A 33 -11.80 -12.50 6.26
N ALA A 34 -12.05 -11.89 7.43
CA ALA A 34 -11.44 -10.62 7.83
C ALA A 34 -9.91 -10.61 7.67
N MET A 35 -9.26 -11.72 8.06
CA MET A 35 -7.81 -11.88 7.97
C MET A 35 -7.30 -11.86 6.52
N ARG A 36 -8.10 -12.35 5.58
CA ARG A 36 -7.78 -12.30 4.14
C ARG A 36 -7.70 -10.85 3.65
N TYR A 37 -8.63 -10.00 4.06
CA TYR A 37 -8.57 -8.57 3.71
C TYR A 37 -7.45 -7.85 4.45
N MET A 38 -7.19 -8.19 5.71
CA MET A 38 -6.05 -7.64 6.45
C MET A 38 -4.70 -7.96 5.81
N SER A 39 -4.56 -9.09 5.10
CA SER A 39 -3.33 -9.42 4.36
C SER A 39 -3.00 -8.44 3.23
N ALA A 40 -3.97 -7.61 2.78
CA ALA A 40 -3.69 -6.54 1.84
C ALA A 40 -2.84 -5.41 2.46
N VAL A 41 -2.86 -5.25 3.79
CA VAL A 41 -2.08 -4.24 4.52
C VAL A 41 -0.58 -4.41 4.29
N PRO A 42 0.06 -5.57 4.61
CA PRO A 42 1.49 -5.74 4.38
C PRO A 42 1.87 -5.60 2.88
N LEU A 43 1.03 -6.06 1.96
CA LEU A 43 1.26 -5.87 0.52
C LEU A 43 1.22 -4.39 0.12
N GLY A 44 0.26 -3.64 0.65
CA GLY A 44 0.15 -2.20 0.43
C GLY A 44 1.37 -1.44 0.97
N PHE A 45 1.87 -1.81 2.15
CA PHE A 45 3.11 -1.24 2.70
C PHE A 45 4.33 -1.51 1.83
N VAL A 46 4.50 -2.73 1.31
CA VAL A 46 5.61 -3.07 0.41
C VAL A 46 5.57 -2.23 -0.86
N LEU A 47 4.40 -2.12 -1.50
CA LEU A 47 4.23 -1.30 -2.71
C LEU A 47 4.46 0.18 -2.42
N MET A 48 3.92 0.68 -1.31
CA MET A 48 4.07 2.07 -0.90
C MET A 48 5.54 2.41 -0.67
N PHE A 49 6.27 1.56 0.06
CA PHE A 49 7.70 1.75 0.32
C PHE A 49 8.53 1.66 -0.97
N ALA A 50 8.28 0.67 -1.82
CA ALA A 50 8.96 0.54 -3.11
C ALA A 50 8.72 1.77 -4.01
N GLY A 51 7.48 2.26 -4.07
CA GLY A 51 7.12 3.48 -4.80
C GLY A 51 7.83 4.73 -4.26
N LEU A 52 7.89 4.87 -2.93
CA LEU A 52 8.62 5.94 -2.26
C LEU A 52 10.11 5.91 -2.64
N VAL A 53 10.78 4.77 -2.47
CA VAL A 53 12.21 4.60 -2.79
C VAL A 53 12.48 4.92 -4.26
N ALA A 54 11.68 4.37 -5.18
CA ALA A 54 11.81 4.63 -6.61
C ALA A 54 11.65 6.13 -6.96
N THR A 55 10.75 6.82 -6.27
CA THR A 55 10.52 8.26 -6.45
C THR A 55 11.75 9.06 -6.01
N GLN A 56 12.30 8.75 -4.84
CA GLN A 56 13.46 9.46 -4.28
C GLN A 56 14.73 9.24 -5.12
N LEU A 57 15.02 7.98 -5.49
CA LEU A 57 16.17 7.65 -6.33
C LEU A 57 16.11 8.35 -7.70
N SER A 58 14.91 8.52 -8.25
CA SER A 58 14.74 9.23 -9.53
C SER A 58 15.02 10.75 -9.45
N GLY A 59 14.87 11.36 -8.27
CA GLY A 59 15.19 12.76 -8.03
C GLY A 59 16.68 12.97 -7.69
N SER A 60 17.30 11.97 -7.06
CA SER A 60 18.71 12.01 -6.65
C SER A 60 19.70 12.07 -7.83
N GLY A 61 19.35 11.51 -9.00
CA GLY A 61 20.23 11.52 -10.19
C GLY A 61 20.25 12.84 -10.98
N ARG A 62 19.59 13.90 -10.50
CA ARG A 62 19.55 15.24 -11.13
C ARG A 62 20.39 16.29 -10.38
N ARG A 63 21.17 15.87 -9.38
CA ARG A 63 22.11 16.73 -8.64
C ARG A 63 23.54 16.35 -8.96
#